data_AF-A0A7C5EEZ2-F1
#
_entry.id   AF-A0A7C5EEZ2-F1
#
_cell.length_a   1.000
_cell.length_b   1.000
_cell.length_c   1.000
_cell.angle_alpha   90.00
_cell.angle_beta   90.00
_cell.angle_gamma   90.00
#
_symmetry.space_group_name_H-M   'P 1'
#
loop_
_entity.id
_entity.type
_entity.pdbx_description
1 polymer ?
#
loop_
_entity_poly.entity_id
_entity_poly.type
_entity_poly.pdbx_seq_one_letter_code
_entity_poly.pdbx_strand_id
1 'polypeptide(L)'
;MTRSPREAMGFEKDDPRGTLADFLIERLQECTVPLEWEDRSIGFAVRRAGDDERPAGRPRLWFLPDDRGRILAVAYKPSRLTFSRDRFAYGALPFRPGQEAGAREDLESLLRWLHEDFKPALRPARLQRTISVTLPSD
;
A
#
# COMPACT_ATOMS: atom_id res chain seq x y z
N MET A 1 20.17 6.64 -4.19
CA MET A 1 20.07 5.30 -3.57
C MET A 1 18.62 5.10 -3.19
N THR A 2 17.98 4.02 -3.63
CA THR A 2 16.59 3.69 -3.26
C THR A 2 16.58 3.08 -1.87
N ARG A 3 15.76 3.58 -0.94
CA ARG A 3 15.63 2.96 0.39
C ARG A 3 14.95 1.61 0.28
N SER A 4 15.30 0.67 1.15
CA SER A 4 14.51 -0.55 1.30
C SER A 4 13.09 -0.21 1.80
N PRO A 5 12.07 -1.05 1.51
CA PRO A 5 10.71 -0.82 2.01
C PRO A 5 10.66 -0.68 3.53
N ARG A 6 11.48 -1.43 4.25
CA ARG A 6 11.60 -1.34 5.72
C ARG A 6 12.17 0.02 6.16
N GLU A 7 13.25 0.49 5.53
CA GLU A 7 13.83 1.81 5.81
C GLU A 7 12.87 2.95 5.49
N ALA A 8 12.09 2.82 4.41
CA ALA A 8 11.10 3.83 4.02
C ALA A 8 9.98 3.97 5.06
N MET A 9 9.69 2.91 5.84
CA MET A 9 8.72 2.93 6.94
C MET A 9 9.27 3.58 8.22
N GLY A 10 10.59 3.72 8.37
CA GLY A 10 11.22 4.48 9.45
C GLY A 10 11.07 3.87 10.85
N PHE A 11 10.91 2.55 10.97
CA PHE A 11 10.78 1.88 12.26
C PHE A 11 12.14 1.67 12.95
N GLU A 12 12.19 1.89 14.27
CA GLU A 12 13.35 1.59 15.11
C GLU A 12 13.53 0.06 15.29
N LYS A 13 14.72 -0.35 15.73
CA LYS A 13 15.16 -1.76 15.79
C LYS A 13 14.26 -2.68 16.65
N ASP A 14 13.46 -2.12 17.55
CA ASP A 14 12.59 -2.88 18.47
C ASP A 14 11.11 -2.47 18.37
N ASP A 15 10.72 -1.80 17.29
CA ASP A 15 9.33 -1.40 17.07
C ASP A 15 8.47 -2.63 16.71
N PRO A 16 7.37 -2.92 17.42
CA PRO A 16 6.47 -4.03 17.08
C PRO A 16 5.84 -3.87 15.67
N ARG A 17 5.78 -2.64 15.15
CA ARG A 17 5.39 -2.37 13.76
C ARG A 17 6.43 -2.89 12.77
N GLY A 18 7.69 -3.01 13.18
CA GLY A 18 8.76 -3.61 12.40
C GLY A 18 8.46 -5.07 12.06
N THR A 19 7.98 -5.87 13.02
CA THR A 19 7.57 -7.26 12.76
C THR A 19 6.40 -7.33 11.78
N LEU A 20 5.39 -6.47 11.96
CA LEU A 20 4.26 -6.39 11.02
C LEU A 20 4.71 -5.95 9.64
N ALA A 21 5.63 -4.98 9.56
CA ALA A 21 6.17 -4.50 8.29
C ALA A 21 6.94 -5.60 7.55
N ASP A 22 7.79 -6.34 8.26
CA ASP A 22 8.53 -7.47 7.69
C ASP A 22 7.56 -8.52 7.17
N PHE A 23 6.54 -8.87 7.96
CA PHE A 23 5.49 -9.78 7.52
C PHE A 23 4.82 -9.29 6.23
N LEU A 24 4.39 -8.03 6.16
CA LEU A 24 3.75 -7.49 4.96
C LEU A 24 4.71 -7.48 3.75
N ILE A 25 5.97 -7.08 3.95
CA ILE A 25 7.00 -7.04 2.90
C ILE A 25 7.29 -8.44 2.37
N GLU A 26 7.48 -9.42 3.26
CA GLU A 26 7.70 -10.82 2.91
C GLU A 26 6.54 -11.36 2.08
N ARG A 27 5.29 -11.12 2.52
CA ARG A 27 4.10 -11.54 1.75
C ARG A 27 3.98 -10.85 0.40
N LEU A 28 4.37 -9.57 0.30
CA LEU A 28 4.43 -8.85 -0.98
C LEU A 28 5.51 -9.43 -1.91
N GLN A 29 6.66 -9.85 -1.37
CA GLN A 29 7.73 -10.49 -2.13
C GLN A 29 7.37 -11.90 -2.60
N GLU A 30 6.57 -12.64 -1.83
CA GLU A 30 6.02 -13.94 -2.21
C GLU A 30 4.83 -13.86 -3.18
N CYS A 31 4.36 -12.65 -3.50
CA CYS A 31 3.23 -12.48 -4.41
C CYS A 31 3.56 -13.09 -5.78
N THR A 32 2.68 -13.98 -6.25
CA THR A 32 2.82 -14.63 -7.57
C THR A 32 2.68 -13.66 -8.73
N VAL A 33 2.02 -12.51 -8.50
CA VAL A 33 1.93 -11.43 -9.46
C VAL A 33 3.15 -10.52 -9.28
N PRO A 34 3.93 -10.29 -10.34
CA PRO A 34 5.06 -9.37 -10.29
C PRO A 34 4.64 -7.97 -9.82
N LEU A 35 5.33 -7.46 -8.80
CA LEU A 35 5.12 -6.13 -8.25
C LEU A 35 6.35 -5.24 -8.47
N GLU A 36 6.10 -3.97 -8.76
CA GLU A 36 7.10 -2.92 -8.73
C GLU A 36 6.93 -2.09 -7.47
N TRP A 37 8.08 -1.73 -6.89
CA TRP A 37 8.18 -1.00 -5.65
C TRP A 37 8.56 0.45 -5.93
N GLU A 38 7.90 1.38 -5.27
CA GLU A 38 8.11 2.81 -5.39
C GLU A 38 8.43 3.38 -4.01
N ASP A 39 9.62 3.94 -3.85
CA ASP A 39 10.02 4.65 -2.63
C ASP A 39 9.17 5.92 -2.49
N ARG A 40 8.70 6.21 -1.28
CA ARG A 40 7.89 7.39 -0.95
C ARG A 40 8.52 8.11 0.22
N SER A 41 8.33 9.42 0.31
CA SER A 41 8.82 10.23 1.43
C SER A 41 8.52 9.59 2.80
N ILE A 42 7.33 9.00 2.95
CA ILE A 42 6.92 8.15 4.07
C ILE A 42 6.36 6.82 3.54
N GLY A 43 6.90 5.70 4.02
CA GLY A 43 6.48 4.37 3.62
C GLY A 43 6.85 4.03 2.17
N PHE A 44 6.15 3.08 1.56
CA PHE A 44 6.42 2.63 0.19
C PHE A 44 5.13 2.32 -0.55
N ALA A 45 5.14 2.47 -1.88
CA ALA A 45 4.02 2.06 -2.72
C ALA A 45 4.40 0.84 -3.57
N VAL A 46 3.38 0.07 -3.94
CA VAL A 46 3.50 -1.03 -4.90
C VAL A 46 2.48 -0.87 -6.03
N ARG A 47 2.88 -1.31 -7.22
CA ARG A 47 2.03 -1.43 -8.40
C ARG A 47 2.33 -2.76 -9.10
N ARG A 48 1.44 -3.18 -10.01
CA ARG A 48 1.71 -4.32 -10.90
C ARG A 48 2.90 -4.02 -11.82
N ALA A 49 3.83 -4.97 -11.96
CA ALA A 49 4.99 -4.85 -12.83
C ALA A 49 4.64 -5.10 -14.31
N GLY A 50 5.45 -4.56 -15.22
CA GLY A 50 5.35 -4.84 -16.67
C GLY A 50 4.19 -4.11 -17.37
N ASP A 51 3.73 -3.02 -16.79
CA ASP A 51 2.61 -2.20 -17.27
C ASP A 51 3.13 -0.85 -17.82
N ASP A 52 4.22 -0.91 -18.59
CA ASP A 52 5.04 0.25 -18.97
C ASP A 52 4.41 1.17 -20.02
N GLU A 53 3.31 0.75 -20.65
CA GLU A 53 2.71 1.57 -21.71
C GLU A 53 2.04 2.86 -21.17
N ARG A 54 1.69 2.95 -19.87
CA ARG A 54 1.13 4.19 -19.24
C ARG A 54 1.38 4.29 -17.72
N PRO A 55 2.46 4.96 -17.26
CA PRO A 55 2.74 5.15 -15.82
C PRO A 55 1.66 5.96 -15.06
N ALA A 56 0.99 6.88 -15.76
CA ALA A 56 0.00 7.79 -15.22
C ALA A 56 -1.40 7.18 -15.13
N GLY A 57 -1.95 7.13 -13.92
CA GLY A 57 -3.31 6.66 -13.67
C GLY A 57 -3.47 5.14 -13.62
N ARG A 58 -2.48 4.41 -13.11
CA ARG A 58 -2.65 3.01 -12.68
C ARG A 58 -2.89 2.93 -11.17
N PRO A 59 -3.73 1.98 -10.71
CA PRO A 59 -3.92 1.69 -9.30
C PRO A 59 -2.60 1.40 -8.58
N ARG A 60 -2.51 1.85 -7.33
CA ARG A 60 -1.37 1.67 -6.44
C ARG A 60 -1.88 1.35 -5.04
N LEU A 61 -1.08 0.60 -4.30
CA LEU A 61 -1.22 0.46 -2.85
C LEU A 61 -0.05 1.17 -2.20
N TRP A 62 -0.32 2.11 -1.29
CA TRP A 62 0.70 2.78 -0.50
C TRP A 62 0.62 2.29 0.94
N PHE A 63 1.69 1.66 1.40
CA PHE A 63 1.87 1.22 2.77
C PHE A 63 2.60 2.32 3.54
N LEU A 64 1.98 2.84 4.59
CA LEU A 64 2.60 3.83 5.47
C LEU A 64 2.25 3.56 6.94
N PRO A 65 3.13 3.91 7.88
CA PRO A 65 2.79 3.91 9.31
C PRO A 65 1.72 4.96 9.61
N ASP A 66 0.92 4.71 10.64
CA ASP A 66 0.09 5.75 11.26
C ASP A 66 0.46 6.05 12.71
N ASP A 67 -0.14 7.12 13.23
CA ASP A 67 0.02 7.62 14.61
C ASP A 67 -0.54 6.68 15.68
N ARG A 68 -1.36 5.69 15.29
CA ARG A 68 -2.00 4.72 16.19
C ARG A 68 -1.26 3.40 16.26
N GLY A 69 -0.03 3.35 15.77
CA GLY A 69 0.79 2.15 15.82
C GLY A 69 0.41 1.10 14.76
N ARG A 70 -0.30 1.49 13.69
CA ARG A 70 -0.75 0.61 12.60
C ARG A 70 0.08 0.85 11.34
N ILE A 71 -0.09 -0.05 10.37
CA ILE A 71 0.32 0.17 8.99
C ILE A 71 -0.94 0.31 8.15
N LEU A 72 -1.09 1.39 7.39
CA LEU A 72 -2.20 1.61 6.48
C LEU A 72 -1.78 1.24 5.07
N ALA A 73 -2.57 0.40 4.39
CA ALA A 73 -2.52 0.27 2.93
C ALA A 73 -3.58 1.16 2.30
N VAL A 74 -3.15 2.24 1.65
CA VAL A 74 -4.00 3.18 0.94
C VAL A 74 -4.12 2.75 -0.52
N ALA A 75 -5.33 2.46 -0.96
CA ALA A 75 -5.65 2.16 -2.34
C ALA A 75 -5.97 3.45 -3.08
N TYR A 76 -5.16 3.80 -4.08
CA TYR A 76 -5.35 5.03 -4.84
C TYR A 76 -4.99 4.88 -6.32
N LYS A 77 -5.46 5.81 -7.13
CA LYS A 77 -5.06 5.97 -8.52
C LYS A 77 -4.56 7.40 -8.70
N PRO A 78 -3.32 7.62 -9.20
CA PRO A 78 -2.85 8.97 -9.48
C PRO A 78 -3.72 9.63 -10.55
N SER A 79 -3.95 10.93 -10.42
CA SER A 79 -4.56 11.71 -11.51
C SER A 79 -3.67 11.66 -12.75
N ARG A 80 -4.32 11.71 -13.92
CA ARG A 80 -3.65 11.85 -15.22
C ARG A 80 -3.38 13.31 -15.59
N LEU A 81 -3.91 14.25 -14.81
CA LEU A 81 -3.77 15.68 -15.08
C LEU A 81 -2.47 16.16 -14.45
N THR A 82 -1.54 16.65 -15.28
CA THR A 82 -0.18 17.09 -14.91
C THR A 82 -0.14 18.12 -13.78
N PHE A 83 -1.23 18.85 -13.55
CA PHE A 83 -1.36 19.89 -12.52
C PHE A 83 -2.29 19.51 -11.37
N SER A 84 -2.91 18.33 -11.41
CA SER A 84 -3.77 17.85 -10.35
C SER A 84 -2.94 16.98 -9.41
N ARG A 85 -2.78 17.45 -8.17
CA ARG A 85 -2.27 16.63 -7.06
C ARG A 85 -3.35 15.67 -6.54
N ASP A 86 -4.52 15.63 -7.16
CA ASP A 86 -5.64 14.82 -6.69
C ASP A 86 -5.30 13.35 -6.87
N ARG A 87 -5.19 12.66 -5.75
CA ARG A 87 -5.14 11.21 -5.70
C ARG A 87 -6.58 10.77 -5.48
N PHE A 88 -7.15 10.00 -6.40
CA PHE A 88 -8.42 9.34 -6.13
C PHE A 88 -8.13 8.20 -5.16
N ALA A 89 -8.28 8.47 -3.86
CA ALA A 89 -8.21 7.46 -2.81
C ALA A 89 -9.53 6.68 -2.81
N TYR A 90 -9.45 5.37 -3.05
CA TYR A 90 -10.59 4.46 -2.98
C TYR A 90 -10.90 4.02 -1.54
N GLY A 91 -9.93 4.23 -0.66
CA GLY A 91 -9.99 3.92 0.76
C GLY A 91 -8.64 3.43 1.26
N ALA A 92 -8.61 2.99 2.50
CA ALA A 92 -7.45 2.31 3.05
C ALA A 92 -7.83 1.16 3.98
N LEU A 93 -6.88 0.28 4.23
CA LEU A 93 -7.03 -0.89 5.08
C LEU A 93 -5.96 -0.85 6.18
N PRO A 94 -6.36 -0.83 7.46
CA PRO A 94 -5.42 -0.80 8.56
C PRO A 94 -4.97 -2.22 8.97
N PHE A 95 -3.66 -2.44 9.04
CA PHE A 95 -3.02 -3.61 9.61
C PHE A 95 -2.53 -3.30 11.03
N ARG A 96 -2.76 -4.23 11.97
CA ARG A 96 -2.37 -4.08 13.37
C ARG A 96 -1.39 -5.18 13.79
N PRO A 97 -0.39 -4.88 14.64
CA PRO A 97 0.47 -5.92 15.21
C PRO A 97 -0.34 -6.98 15.96
N GLY A 98 0.06 -8.25 15.88
CA GLY A 98 -0.62 -9.37 16.53
C GLY A 98 -1.89 -9.85 15.82
N GLN A 99 -2.15 -9.39 14.60
CA GLN A 99 -3.28 -9.82 13.76
C GLN A 99 -2.83 -10.41 12.42
N GLU A 100 -1.69 -11.10 12.38
CA GLU A 100 -1.00 -11.54 11.16
C GLU A 100 -1.86 -12.47 10.29
N ALA A 101 -2.64 -13.37 10.89
CA ALA A 101 -3.55 -14.25 10.16
C ALA A 101 -4.61 -13.45 9.37
N GLY A 102 -5.25 -12.47 10.03
CA GLY A 102 -6.21 -11.58 9.36
C GLY A 102 -5.53 -10.63 8.37
N ALA A 103 -4.31 -10.17 8.67
CA ALA A 103 -3.52 -9.35 7.78
C ALA A 103 -3.17 -10.07 6.48
N ARG A 104 -2.92 -11.39 6.52
CA ARG A 104 -2.70 -12.21 5.32
C ARG A 104 -3.90 -12.15 4.38
N GLU A 105 -5.09 -12.48 4.87
CA GLU A 105 -6.33 -12.51 4.08
C GLU A 105 -6.66 -11.14 3.48
N ASP A 106 -6.48 -10.08 4.28
CA ASP A 106 -6.74 -8.71 3.87
C ASP A 106 -5.72 -8.25 2.80
N LEU A 107 -4.45 -8.63 2.93
CA LEU A 107 -3.41 -8.33 1.95
C LEU A 107 -3.64 -9.09 0.64
N GLU A 108 -3.97 -10.38 0.69
CA GLU A 108 -4.32 -11.18 -0.49
C GLU A 108 -5.51 -10.57 -1.24
N SER A 109 -6.54 -10.14 -0.51
CA SER A 109 -7.70 -9.46 -1.08
C SER A 109 -7.32 -8.14 -1.77
N LEU A 110 -6.44 -7.35 -1.14
CA LEU A 110 -5.91 -6.11 -1.73
C LEU A 110 -5.09 -6.38 -2.99
N LEU A 111 -4.23 -7.39 -2.99
CA LEU A 111 -3.38 -7.73 -4.12
C LEU A 111 -4.18 -8.26 -5.30
N ARG A 112 -5.19 -9.10 -5.04
CA ARG A 112 -6.15 -9.52 -6.07
C ARG A 112 -6.88 -8.32 -6.65
N TRP A 113 -7.34 -7.40 -5.82
CA TRP A 113 -8.03 -6.21 -6.29
C TRP A 113 -7.12 -5.29 -7.11
N LEU A 114 -5.87 -5.12 -6.69
CA LEU A 114 -4.83 -4.39 -7.43
C LEU A 114 -4.56 -5.01 -8.79
N HIS A 115 -4.40 -6.33 -8.85
CA HIS A 115 -4.19 -7.07 -10.09
C HIS A 115 -5.34 -6.88 -11.09
N GLU A 116 -6.55 -6.75 -10.57
CA GLU A 116 -7.79 -6.58 -11.33
C GLU A 116 -8.15 -5.10 -11.56
N ASP A 117 -7.15 -4.20 -11.53
CA ASP A 117 -7.31 -2.76 -11.79
C ASP A 117 -8.39 -2.07 -10.92
N PHE A 118 -8.53 -2.50 -9.66
CA PHE A 118 -9.56 -2.04 -8.73
C PHE A 118 -11.01 -2.23 -9.22
N LYS A 119 -11.31 -3.32 -9.95
CA LYS A 119 -12.69 -3.70 -10.32
C LYS A 119 -13.65 -3.62 -9.10
N PRO A 120 -14.76 -2.87 -9.16
CA PRO A 120 -15.63 -2.66 -8.00
C PRO A 120 -16.18 -3.93 -7.34
N ALA A 121 -16.43 -4.98 -8.14
CA ALA A 121 -16.94 -6.26 -7.65
C ALA A 121 -15.95 -7.03 -6.75
N LEU A 122 -14.66 -6.68 -6.80
CA LEU A 122 -13.58 -7.34 -6.04
C LEU A 122 -13.05 -6.46 -4.90
N ARG A 123 -13.77 -5.39 -4.57
CA ARG A 123 -13.38 -4.46 -3.49
C ARG A 123 -13.22 -5.22 -2.16
N PRO A 124 -12.07 -5.10 -1.47
CA PRO A 124 -11.88 -5.75 -0.17
C PRO A 124 -12.95 -5.32 0.82
N ALA A 125 -13.56 -6.31 1.51
CA ALA A 125 -14.70 -6.09 2.39
C ALA A 125 -14.38 -5.10 3.53
N ARG A 126 -13.16 -5.17 4.07
CA ARG A 126 -12.70 -4.32 5.18
C ARG A 126 -12.11 -2.98 4.75
N LEU A 127 -12.07 -2.68 3.45
CA LEU A 127 -11.57 -1.39 2.97
C LEU A 127 -12.46 -0.26 3.51
N GLN A 128 -11.86 0.71 4.21
CA GLN A 128 -12.56 1.85 4.76
C GLN A 128 -12.54 3.00 3.73
N ARG A 129 -13.72 3.52 3.34
CA ARG A 129 -13.83 4.61 2.33
C ARG A 129 -13.38 5.95 2.88
N THR A 130 -13.56 6.16 4.18
CA THR A 130 -13.21 7.40 4.87
C THR A 130 -12.17 7.07 5.92
N ILE A 131 -10.92 7.42 5.64
CA ILE A 131 -9.88 7.46 6.66
C ILE A 131 -9.31 8.87 6.60
N SER A 132 -9.35 9.57 7.73
CA SER A 132 -8.68 10.87 7.87
C SER A 132 -7.17 10.62 7.90
N VAL A 133 -6.58 10.44 6.71
CA VAL A 133 -5.13 10.35 6.54
C VAL A 133 -4.73 11.56 5.72
N THR A 134 -4.02 12.48 6.34
CA THR A 134 -3.27 13.49 5.59
C THR A 134 -2.12 12.75 4.93
N LEU A 135 -2.31 12.36 3.67
CA LEU A 135 -1.22 11.80 2.89
C LEU A 135 -0.15 12.87 2.75
N PRO A 136 1.12 12.58 3.07
CA PRO A 136 2.20 13.55 2.89
C PRO A 136 2.23 14.00 1.42
N SER A 137 2.55 15.28 1.26
CA SER A 137 2.87 15.82 -0.06
C SER A 137 4.28 15.34 -0.36
N ASP A 138 4.46 14.60 -1.46
CA ASP A 138 5.80 14.40 -2.02
C ASP A 138 6.34 15.73 -2.57
#